data_AF-A0AAN8MT60-F1
#
_entry.id   AF-A0AAN8MT60-F1
#
_cell.length_a   1.000
_cell.length_b   1.000
_cell.length_c   1.000
_cell.angle_alpha   90.00
_cell.angle_beta   90.00
_cell.angle_gamma   90.00
#
_symmetry.space_group_name_H-M   'P 1'
#
loop_
_entity.id
_entity.type
_entity.pdbx_description
1 polymer ?
#
loop_
_entity_poly.entity_id
_entity_poly.type
_entity_poly.pdbx_seq_one_letter_code
_entity_poly.pdbx_strand_id
1 'polypeptide(L)'
;MVGRRQIHQAIHSRMMKRNADDDVIQWDQIVSTLVTELKHEVASYYGNEGSDVEKMYPGFDYHNEKIRARLSRWPWHRSFFKAIDYLGLSESEIDSVVTWWGTLKERQAYEKKTGTTVRDTTGDDIPTWEEVQEMKQEALKEEEDEYDGINPYTLNREEMENMLKEADRLALQESLQQAALQSHASATALRIQQQFRQAEQMFGYARE
;
A
#
# COMPACT_ATOMS: atom_id res chain seq x y z
N MET A 1 -34.48 30.70 -0.11
CA MET A 1 -33.77 29.92 0.92
C MET A 1 -34.56 28.64 1.17
N VAL A 2 -34.04 27.50 0.71
CA VAL A 2 -34.61 26.19 1.00
C VAL A 2 -34.44 25.95 2.50
N GLY A 3 -35.52 25.60 3.21
CA GLY A 3 -35.43 25.37 4.65
C GLY A 3 -34.61 24.12 4.95
N ARG A 4 -33.79 24.13 6.01
CA ARG A 4 -32.97 22.99 6.47
C ARG A 4 -33.70 21.63 6.45
N ARG A 5 -34.97 21.63 6.84
CA ARG A 5 -35.85 20.45 6.85
C ARG A 5 -36.08 19.86 5.45
N GLN A 6 -36.17 20.71 4.43
CA GLN A 6 -36.33 20.29 3.03
C GLN A 6 -35.03 19.66 2.50
N ILE A 7 -33.87 20.18 2.91
CA ILE A 7 -32.56 19.63 2.51
C ILE A 7 -32.37 18.22 3.10
N HIS A 8 -32.69 18.03 4.38
CA HIS A 8 -32.61 16.70 5.03
C HIS A 8 -33.50 15.69 4.31
N GLN A 9 -34.73 16.08 3.97
CA GLN A 9 -35.67 15.22 3.25
C GLN A 9 -35.21 14.90 1.82
N ALA A 10 -34.61 15.85 1.11
CA ALA A 10 -34.07 15.63 -0.22
C ALA A 10 -32.91 14.61 -0.21
N ILE A 11 -31.97 14.78 0.74
CA ILE A 11 -30.84 13.85 0.93
C ILE A 11 -31.37 12.48 1.33
N HIS A 12 -32.25 12.42 2.33
CA HIS A 12 -32.88 11.18 2.81
C HIS A 12 -33.56 10.42 1.66
N SER A 13 -34.42 11.09 0.89
CA SER A 13 -35.10 10.50 -0.26
C SER A 13 -34.10 9.97 -1.28
N ARG A 14 -32.99 10.67 -1.51
CA ARG A 14 -31.96 10.23 -2.46
C ARG A 14 -31.18 9.02 -1.96
N MET A 15 -30.83 8.97 -0.68
CA MET A 15 -30.14 7.82 -0.08
C MET A 15 -31.02 6.57 -0.09
N MET A 16 -32.31 6.72 0.22
CA MET A 16 -33.26 5.59 0.31
C MET A 16 -33.75 5.09 -1.04
N LYS A 17 -33.72 5.91 -2.11
CA LYS A 17 -34.03 5.46 -3.49
C LYS A 17 -33.16 4.30 -3.97
N ARG A 18 -32.04 3.99 -3.31
CA ARG A 18 -31.19 2.83 -3.63
C ARG A 18 -31.67 1.53 -2.98
N ASN A 19 -32.47 1.60 -1.91
CA ASN A 19 -32.95 0.46 -1.14
C ASN A 19 -34.49 0.45 -1.17
N ALA A 20 -35.07 0.02 -2.30
CA ALA A 20 -36.53 0.07 -2.50
C ALA A 20 -37.33 -0.92 -1.63
N ASP A 21 -36.65 -1.79 -0.86
CA ASP A 21 -37.24 -2.92 -0.12
C ASP A 21 -36.91 -2.90 1.39
N ASP A 22 -36.19 -1.89 1.88
CA ASP A 22 -35.85 -1.74 3.31
C ASP A 22 -36.85 -0.83 4.03
N ASP A 23 -37.14 -1.15 5.30
CA ASP A 23 -37.88 -0.31 6.23
C ASP A 23 -37.41 1.15 6.14
N VAL A 24 -38.34 2.11 6.18
CA VAL A 24 -38.02 3.55 6.07
C VAL A 24 -37.18 4.00 7.27
N ILE A 25 -35.86 3.95 7.11
CA ILE A 25 -34.88 4.37 8.12
C ILE A 25 -35.07 5.86 8.41
N GLN A 26 -35.22 6.21 9.67
CA GLN A 26 -35.40 7.62 10.08
C GLN A 26 -34.09 8.40 9.93
N TRP A 27 -34.19 9.71 9.69
CA TRP A 27 -33.01 10.58 9.55
C TRP A 27 -32.04 10.47 10.73
N ASP A 28 -32.57 10.42 11.96
CA ASP A 28 -31.75 10.31 13.16
C ASP A 28 -30.96 8.99 13.23
N GLN A 29 -31.50 7.91 12.65
CA GLN A 29 -30.80 6.64 12.53
C GLN A 29 -29.66 6.74 11.52
N ILE A 30 -29.88 7.40 10.37
CA ILE A 30 -28.82 7.67 9.38
C ILE A 30 -27.68 8.44 10.03
N VAL A 31 -28.00 9.51 10.77
CA VAL A 31 -26.99 10.33 11.46
C VAL A 31 -26.23 9.50 12.50
N SER A 32 -26.92 8.64 13.27
CA SER A 32 -26.27 7.74 14.22
C SER A 32 -25.30 6.77 13.53
N THR A 33 -25.68 6.24 12.37
CA THR A 33 -24.81 5.37 11.58
C THR A 33 -23.61 6.12 11.01
N LEU A 34 -23.81 7.34 10.49
CA LEU A 34 -22.70 8.20 10.04
C LEU A 34 -21.72 8.48 11.21
N VAL A 35 -22.22 8.88 12.38
CA VAL A 35 -21.37 9.11 13.55
C VAL A 35 -20.61 7.85 13.95
N THR A 36 -21.24 6.68 13.85
CA THR A 36 -20.59 5.40 14.13
C THR A 36 -19.45 5.14 13.15
N GLU A 37 -19.64 5.36 11.85
CA GLU A 37 -18.57 5.26 10.85
C GLU A 37 -17.42 6.23 11.14
N LEU A 38 -17.71 7.48 11.51
CA LEU A 38 -16.67 8.46 11.89
C LEU A 38 -15.85 7.98 13.08
N LYS A 39 -16.48 7.39 14.10
CA LYS A 39 -15.76 6.84 15.26
C LYS A 39 -14.82 5.70 14.88
N HIS A 40 -15.25 4.84 13.95
CA HIS A 40 -14.38 3.78 13.43
C HIS A 40 -13.22 4.34 12.62
N GLU A 41 -13.44 5.39 11.83
CA GLU A 41 -12.35 6.09 11.11
C GLU A 41 -11.34 6.68 12.09
N VAL A 42 -11.80 7.41 13.10
CA VAL A 42 -10.94 8.01 14.13
C VAL A 42 -10.14 6.94 14.87
N ALA A 43 -10.77 5.83 15.26
CA ALA A 43 -10.10 4.73 15.92
C ALA A 43 -9.07 4.03 15.02
N SER A 44 -9.39 3.87 13.73
CA SER A 44 -8.47 3.28 12.75
C SER A 44 -7.29 4.18 12.44
N TYR A 45 -7.49 5.51 12.44
CA TYR A 45 -6.47 6.47 12.05
C TYR A 45 -5.55 6.86 13.20
N TYR A 46 -6.12 7.27 14.34
CA TYR A 46 -5.33 7.72 15.49
C TYR A 46 -5.00 6.61 16.50
N GLY A 47 -5.50 5.39 16.29
CA GLY A 47 -5.32 4.26 17.19
C GLY A 47 -6.11 4.36 18.50
N ASN A 48 -6.13 3.25 19.25
CA ASN A 48 -6.94 3.09 20.47
C ASN A 48 -6.36 3.81 21.71
N GLU A 49 -5.10 4.24 21.70
CA GLU A 49 -4.42 4.76 22.90
C GLU A 49 -4.20 6.27 22.84
N GLY A 50 -4.67 7.00 23.85
CA GLY A 50 -4.49 8.46 24.00
C GLY A 50 -5.80 9.24 23.95
N SER A 51 -5.95 10.21 24.86
CA SER A 51 -7.07 11.16 24.92
C SER A 51 -6.67 12.49 24.27
N ASP A 52 -6.16 12.41 23.05
CA ASP A 52 -5.76 13.62 22.33
C ASP A 52 -6.99 14.44 21.95
N VAL A 53 -6.84 15.76 22.00
CA VAL A 53 -7.94 16.68 21.65
C VAL A 53 -8.34 16.51 20.18
N GLU A 54 -7.39 16.12 19.32
CA GLU A 54 -7.62 15.77 17.91
C GLU A 54 -8.56 14.57 17.76
N LYS A 55 -8.49 13.56 18.64
CA LYS A 55 -9.40 12.40 18.63
C LYS A 55 -10.82 12.77 19.03
N MET A 56 -10.95 13.70 19.98
CA MET A 56 -12.25 14.16 20.47
C MET A 56 -12.93 15.10 19.48
N TYR A 57 -12.15 15.90 18.75
CA TYR A 57 -12.61 16.90 17.79
C TYR A 57 -11.81 16.81 16.48
N PRO A 58 -11.97 15.73 15.69
CA PRO A 58 -11.19 15.53 14.47
C PRO A 58 -11.44 16.64 13.44
N GLY A 59 -12.69 17.10 13.34
CA GLY A 59 -13.04 18.25 12.50
C GLY A 59 -13.04 17.95 11.01
N PHE A 60 -13.56 16.77 10.62
CA PHE A 60 -13.70 16.37 9.23
C PHE A 60 -14.44 17.44 8.42
N ASP A 61 -13.74 18.02 7.45
CA ASP A 61 -14.30 18.96 6.49
C ASP A 61 -14.86 18.21 5.27
N TYR A 62 -16.17 18.34 5.05
CA TYR A 62 -16.88 17.63 4.00
C TYR A 62 -16.71 18.30 2.63
N HIS A 63 -16.07 19.47 2.56
CA HIS A 63 -15.68 20.14 1.31
C HIS A 63 -14.33 19.64 0.80
N ASN A 64 -13.45 19.20 1.69
CA ASN A 64 -12.12 18.75 1.35
C ASN A 64 -12.16 17.37 0.66
N GLU A 65 -11.69 17.31 -0.59
CA GLU A 65 -11.67 16.08 -1.40
C GLU A 65 -10.91 14.92 -0.74
N LYS A 66 -9.80 15.19 -0.04
CA LYS A 66 -9.02 14.16 0.66
C LYS A 66 -9.85 13.50 1.76
N ILE A 67 -10.55 14.32 2.55
CA ILE A 67 -11.42 13.85 3.63
C ILE A 67 -12.63 13.10 3.06
N ARG A 68 -13.23 13.62 1.99
CA ARG A 68 -14.32 12.92 1.29
C ARG A 68 -13.87 11.57 0.75
N ALA A 69 -12.67 11.48 0.18
CA ALA A 69 -12.11 10.22 -0.32
C ALA A 69 -11.89 9.22 0.82
N ARG A 70 -11.30 9.66 1.94
CA ARG A 70 -11.14 8.87 3.17
C ARG A 70 -12.47 8.31 3.66
N LEU A 71 -13.43 9.20 3.90
CA LEU A 71 -14.75 8.83 4.43
C LEU A 71 -15.58 8.02 3.42
N SER A 72 -15.32 8.13 2.12
CA SER A 72 -15.97 7.31 1.08
C SER A 72 -15.61 5.82 1.15
N ARG A 73 -14.63 5.42 1.96
CA ARG A 73 -14.42 4.02 2.34
C ARG A 73 -15.67 3.43 2.99
N TRP A 74 -16.39 4.23 3.77
CA TRP A 74 -17.55 3.80 4.53
C TRP A 74 -18.85 3.87 3.69
N PRO A 75 -19.72 2.84 3.73
CA PRO A 75 -20.89 2.77 2.84
C PRO A 75 -21.90 3.91 3.02
N TRP A 76 -22.17 4.34 4.26
CA TRP A 76 -23.16 5.39 4.51
C TRP A 76 -22.65 6.77 4.15
N HIS A 77 -21.39 7.09 4.48
CA HIS A 77 -20.74 8.31 3.99
C HIS A 77 -20.66 8.35 2.46
N ARG A 78 -20.28 7.25 1.81
CA ARG A 78 -20.26 7.18 0.34
C ARG A 78 -21.64 7.46 -0.25
N SER A 79 -22.69 6.89 0.33
CA SER A 79 -24.07 7.13 -0.12
C SER A 79 -24.49 8.58 0.13
N PHE A 80 -24.13 9.13 1.28
CA PHE A 80 -24.36 10.52 1.64
C PHE A 80 -23.68 11.45 0.63
N PHE A 81 -22.37 11.35 0.40
CA PHE A 81 -21.61 12.14 -0.57
C PHE A 81 -22.22 12.11 -1.98
N LYS A 82 -22.58 10.92 -2.47
CA LYS A 82 -23.28 10.78 -3.75
C LYS A 82 -24.63 11.49 -3.79
N ALA A 83 -25.36 11.51 -2.68
CA ALA A 83 -26.62 12.22 -2.59
C ALA A 83 -26.43 13.74 -2.64
N ILE A 84 -25.43 14.26 -1.92
CA ILE A 84 -25.09 15.69 -1.92
C ILE A 84 -24.65 16.15 -3.32
N ASP A 85 -23.73 15.42 -3.95
CA ASP A 85 -23.21 15.74 -5.28
C ASP A 85 -24.33 15.70 -6.34
N TYR A 86 -25.21 14.71 -6.25
CA TYR A 86 -26.33 14.59 -7.17
C TYR A 86 -27.34 15.74 -7.02
N LEU A 87 -27.54 16.22 -5.80
CA LEU A 87 -28.42 17.36 -5.53
C LEU A 87 -27.76 18.70 -5.85
N GLY A 88 -26.44 18.73 -6.07
CA GLY A 88 -25.68 19.96 -6.36
C GLY A 88 -25.75 20.97 -5.21
N LEU A 89 -25.76 20.50 -3.97
CA LEU A 89 -25.87 21.40 -2.81
C LEU A 89 -24.61 22.26 -2.67
N SER A 90 -24.80 23.52 -2.33
CA SER A 90 -23.72 24.46 -2.02
C SER A 90 -23.07 24.15 -0.67
N GLU A 91 -21.84 24.63 -0.47
CA GLU A 91 -21.10 24.47 0.79
C GLU A 91 -21.91 24.89 2.02
N SER A 92 -22.58 26.05 1.93
CA SER A 92 -23.45 26.57 2.99
C SER A 92 -24.63 25.65 3.33
N GLU A 93 -25.17 24.96 2.33
CA GLU A 93 -26.25 23.99 2.52
C GLU A 93 -25.73 22.72 3.17
N ILE A 94 -24.54 22.26 2.80
CA ILE A 94 -23.86 21.12 3.41
C ILE A 94 -23.58 21.41 4.89
N ASP A 95 -22.99 22.56 5.21
CA ASP A 95 -22.74 23.03 6.58
C ASP A 95 -24.00 23.18 7.42
N SER A 96 -25.14 23.42 6.76
CA SER A 96 -26.42 23.45 7.44
C SER A 96 -26.86 22.05 7.88
N VAL A 97 -26.50 20.99 7.15
CA VAL A 97 -26.90 19.61 7.44
C VAL A 97 -25.91 18.92 8.38
N VAL A 98 -24.62 19.11 8.13
CA VAL A 98 -23.51 18.41 8.78
C VAL A 98 -23.26 19.03 10.16
N THR A 99 -24.03 18.60 11.16
CA THR A 99 -23.93 19.13 12.54
C THR A 99 -23.81 18.06 13.60
N TRP A 100 -23.30 16.89 13.22
CA TRP A 100 -23.04 15.78 14.13
C TRP A 100 -21.58 15.73 14.57
N TRP A 101 -21.29 14.82 15.50
CA TRP A 101 -19.96 14.63 16.07
C TRP A 101 -18.90 14.34 15.01
N GLY A 102 -17.70 14.88 15.19
CA GLY A 102 -16.53 14.69 14.33
C GLY A 102 -16.41 15.69 13.18
N THR A 103 -17.42 16.52 12.94
CA THR A 103 -17.45 17.45 11.81
C THR A 103 -16.69 18.74 12.09
N LEU A 104 -16.24 19.44 11.05
CA LEU A 104 -15.53 20.73 11.19
C LEU A 104 -16.30 21.74 12.05
N LYS A 105 -17.62 21.78 11.93
CA LYS A 105 -18.49 22.68 12.69
C LYS A 105 -18.44 22.42 14.20
N GLU A 106 -18.34 21.14 14.61
CA GLU A 106 -18.20 20.79 16.02
C GLU A 106 -16.83 21.22 16.57
N ARG A 107 -15.76 20.98 15.80
CA ARG A 107 -14.41 21.45 16.16
C ARG A 107 -14.39 22.96 16.34
N GLN A 108 -14.89 23.71 15.37
CA GLN A 108 -14.96 25.18 15.45
C GLN A 108 -15.77 25.67 16.66
N ALA A 109 -16.86 24.99 17.01
CA ALA A 109 -17.65 25.33 18.19
C ALA A 109 -16.87 25.09 19.50
N TYR A 110 -16.07 24.02 19.56
CA TYR A 110 -15.17 23.75 20.67
C TYR A 110 -14.05 24.80 20.76
N GLU A 111 -13.33 25.07 19.67
CA GLU A 111 -12.23 26.03 19.63
C GLU A 111 -12.70 27.44 20.03
N LYS A 112 -13.88 27.86 19.57
CA LYS A 112 -14.49 29.13 19.97
C LYS A 112 -14.80 29.21 21.46
N LYS A 113 -15.13 28.08 22.08
CA LYS A 113 -15.50 28.00 23.50
C LYS A 113 -14.27 27.93 24.42
N THR A 114 -13.23 27.22 24.01
CA THR A 114 -12.03 26.98 24.82
C THR A 114 -10.89 27.95 24.52
N GLY A 115 -10.89 28.57 23.34
CA GLY A 115 -9.78 29.39 22.85
C GLY A 115 -8.55 28.57 22.44
N THR A 116 -8.67 27.24 22.38
CA THR A 116 -7.59 26.32 21.98
C THR A 116 -7.77 25.97 20.51
N THR A 117 -6.73 26.13 19.70
CA THR A 117 -6.70 25.63 18.31
C THR A 117 -6.35 24.15 18.31
N VAL A 118 -7.18 23.34 17.66
CA VAL A 118 -6.92 21.92 17.45
C VAL A 118 -6.16 21.76 16.14
N ARG A 119 -5.06 21.02 16.16
CA ARG A 119 -4.28 20.76 14.94
C ARG A 119 -5.03 19.78 14.05
N ASP A 120 -5.12 20.10 12.76
CA ASP A 120 -5.74 19.23 11.76
C ASP A 120 -4.66 18.33 11.12
N THR A 121 -4.71 17.04 11.43
CA THR A 121 -3.82 16.01 10.88
C THR A 121 -4.55 15.09 9.89
N THR A 122 -5.86 15.25 9.74
CA THR A 122 -6.77 14.25 9.15
C THR A 122 -6.51 13.98 7.65
N GLY A 123 -5.76 14.85 6.98
CA GLY A 123 -5.40 14.75 5.56
C GLY A 123 -3.91 14.60 5.26
N ASP A 124 -3.04 14.55 6.28
CA ASP A 124 -1.58 14.61 6.10
C ASP A 124 -1.03 13.35 5.40
N ASP A 125 -1.63 12.19 5.66
CA ASP A 125 -1.22 10.90 5.08
C ASP A 125 -1.95 10.53 3.77
N ILE A 126 -2.77 11.43 3.23
CA ILE A 126 -3.36 11.24 1.90
C ILE A 126 -2.54 12.03 0.89
N PRO A 127 -1.71 11.34 0.06
CA PRO A 127 -0.93 12.01 -0.96
C PRO A 127 -1.86 12.65 -1.98
N THR A 128 -1.49 13.84 -2.38
CA THR A 128 -2.07 14.63 -3.46
C THR A 128 -1.80 13.92 -4.77
N TRP A 129 -2.58 14.21 -5.82
CA TRP A 129 -2.36 13.58 -7.12
C TRP A 129 -0.90 13.77 -7.60
N GLU A 130 -0.34 14.96 -7.41
CA GLU A 130 1.04 15.32 -7.77
C GLU A 130 2.05 14.40 -7.05
N GLU A 131 1.91 14.24 -5.73
CA GLU A 131 2.73 13.35 -4.90
C GLU A 131 2.64 11.89 -5.36
N VAL A 132 1.42 11.40 -5.69
CA VAL A 132 1.24 10.05 -6.26
C VAL A 132 2.00 9.87 -7.57
N GLN A 133 2.09 10.94 -8.37
CA GLN A 133 2.77 10.89 -9.65
C GLN A 133 4.28 10.86 -9.53
N GLU A 134 4.82 11.63 -8.58
CA GLU A 134 6.23 11.58 -8.22
C GLU A 134 6.60 10.19 -7.69
N MET A 135 5.81 9.63 -6.77
CA MET A 135 6.02 8.27 -6.26
C MET A 135 6.02 7.22 -7.38
N LYS A 136 5.13 7.36 -8.37
CA LYS A 136 5.08 6.46 -9.53
C LYS A 136 6.31 6.62 -10.42
N GLN A 137 6.82 7.84 -10.60
CA GLN A 137 8.04 8.07 -11.37
C GLN A 137 9.28 7.56 -10.64
N GLU A 138 9.34 7.69 -9.32
CA GLU A 138 10.41 7.14 -8.49
C GLU A 138 10.40 5.61 -8.54
N ALA A 139 9.23 4.97 -8.38
CA ALA A 139 9.11 3.52 -8.51
C ALA A 139 9.54 3.01 -9.91
N LEU A 140 9.26 3.76 -10.98
CA LEU A 140 9.73 3.43 -12.33
C LEU A 140 11.25 3.58 -12.47
N LYS A 141 11.84 4.60 -11.84
CA LYS A 141 13.29 4.78 -11.82
C LYS A 141 13.98 3.69 -11.00
N GLU A 142 13.41 3.31 -9.86
CA GLU A 142 13.91 2.21 -9.04
C GLU A 142 13.84 0.88 -9.81
N GLU A 143 12.77 0.64 -10.57
CA GLU A 143 12.66 -0.54 -11.46
C GLU A 143 13.69 -0.49 -12.61
N GLU A 144 13.98 0.69 -13.16
CA GLU A 144 15.04 0.88 -14.16
C GLU A 144 16.45 0.68 -13.56
N ASP A 145 16.68 1.15 -12.33
CA ASP A 145 17.97 1.07 -11.63
C ASP A 145 18.21 -0.33 -11.01
N GLU A 146 17.16 -1.08 -10.65
CA GLU A 146 17.25 -2.48 -10.21
C GLU A 146 17.55 -3.44 -11.37
N TYR A 147 17.32 -3.01 -12.62
CA TYR A 147 17.69 -3.75 -13.82
C TYR A 147 19.19 -3.58 -14.15
N ASP A 148 20.05 -4.18 -13.33
CA ASP A 148 21.52 -4.28 -13.56
C ASP A 148 21.87 -5.23 -14.74
N GLY A 149 20.87 -5.60 -15.53
CA GLY A 149 20.92 -6.60 -16.59
C GLY A 149 20.86 -5.98 -17.97
N ILE A 150 21.75 -6.40 -18.86
CA ILE A 150 21.69 -6.08 -20.28
C ILE A 150 20.29 -6.47 -20.81
N ASN A 151 19.48 -5.50 -21.25
CA ASN A 151 18.15 -5.78 -21.78
C ASN A 151 18.27 -6.56 -23.11
N PRO A 152 17.88 -7.84 -23.15
CA PRO A 152 18.11 -8.72 -24.30
C PRO A 152 17.32 -8.30 -25.55
N TYR A 153 16.33 -7.42 -25.40
CA TYR A 153 15.55 -6.87 -26.51
C TYR A 153 16.15 -5.59 -27.10
N THR A 154 17.18 -5.02 -26.45
CA THR A 154 17.90 -3.83 -26.93
C THR A 154 19.27 -4.14 -27.54
N LEU A 155 19.80 -5.34 -27.30
CA LEU A 155 21.04 -5.80 -27.91
C LEU A 155 20.88 -6.02 -29.41
N ASN A 156 21.86 -5.59 -30.20
CA ASN A 156 21.93 -6.01 -31.59
C ASN A 156 22.28 -7.51 -31.65
N ARG A 157 21.86 -8.18 -32.74
CA ARG A 157 22.10 -9.61 -32.99
C ARG A 157 23.56 -10.01 -32.80
N GLU A 158 24.49 -9.19 -33.29
CA GLU A 158 25.93 -9.46 -33.18
C GLU A 158 26.43 -9.46 -31.72
N GLU A 159 25.90 -8.55 -30.90
CA GLU A 159 26.28 -8.44 -29.49
C GLU A 159 25.75 -9.64 -28.68
N MET A 160 24.51 -10.05 -28.96
CA MET A 160 23.92 -11.27 -28.40
C MET A 160 24.70 -12.52 -28.79
N GLU A 161 25.07 -12.66 -30.06
CA GLU A 161 25.88 -13.79 -30.54
C GLU A 161 27.28 -13.82 -29.89
N ASN A 162 27.89 -12.66 -29.63
CA ASN A 162 29.18 -12.58 -28.93
C ASN A 162 29.07 -12.97 -27.46
N MET A 163 28.00 -12.56 -26.77
CA MET A 163 27.75 -12.96 -25.38
C MET A 163 27.55 -14.47 -25.23
N LEU A 164 26.75 -15.07 -26.13
CA LEU A 164 26.52 -16.53 -26.15
C LEU A 164 27.85 -17.29 -26.37
N LYS A 165 28.68 -16.83 -27.31
CA LYS A 165 30.00 -17.42 -27.55
C LYS A 165 30.93 -17.31 -26.34
N GLU A 166 30.90 -16.18 -25.63
CA GLU A 166 31.74 -15.99 -24.44
C GLU A 166 31.27 -16.89 -23.28
N ALA A 167 29.96 -17.05 -23.09
CA ALA A 167 29.40 -17.95 -22.09
C ALA A 167 29.79 -19.42 -22.36
N ASP A 168 29.67 -19.88 -23.60
CA ASP A 168 30.11 -21.22 -24.01
C ASP A 168 31.61 -21.42 -23.79
N ARG A 169 32.42 -20.40 -24.10
CA ARG A 169 33.88 -20.43 -23.88
C ARG A 169 34.24 -20.59 -22.41
N LEU A 170 33.56 -19.86 -21.52
CA LEU A 170 33.77 -19.93 -20.07
C LEU A 170 33.36 -21.31 -19.52
N ALA A 171 32.21 -21.83 -19.94
CA ALA A 171 31.75 -23.16 -19.54
C ALA A 171 32.73 -24.27 -19.98
N LEU A 172 33.27 -24.17 -21.20
CA LEU A 172 34.30 -25.08 -21.68
C LEU A 172 35.58 -24.99 -20.86
N GLN A 173 36.02 -23.78 -20.51
CA GLN A 173 37.22 -23.56 -19.71
C GLN A 173 37.07 -24.17 -18.31
N GLU A 174 35.91 -24.00 -17.67
CA GLU A 174 35.63 -24.58 -16.36
C GLU A 174 35.63 -26.13 -16.42
N SER A 175 34.97 -26.69 -17.44
CA SER A 175 34.95 -28.15 -17.64
C SER A 175 36.35 -28.73 -17.86
N LEU A 176 37.20 -28.05 -18.64
CA LEU A 176 38.59 -28.45 -18.84
C LEU A 176 39.41 -28.38 -17.55
N GLN A 177 39.21 -27.35 -16.72
CA GLN A 177 39.87 -27.23 -15.42
C GLN A 177 39.44 -28.36 -14.48
N GLN A 178 38.14 -28.67 -14.42
CA GLN A 178 37.63 -29.79 -13.62
C GLN A 178 38.18 -31.14 -14.10
N ALA A 179 38.22 -31.38 -15.41
CA ALA A 179 38.79 -32.60 -15.98
C ALA A 179 40.29 -32.73 -15.69
N ALA A 180 41.04 -31.62 -15.76
CA ALA A 180 42.46 -31.59 -15.40
C ALA A 180 42.64 -31.97 -13.92
N LEU A 181 41.85 -31.38 -13.00
CA LEU A 181 41.88 -31.72 -11.58
C LEU A 181 41.55 -33.19 -11.32
N GLN A 182 40.51 -33.73 -11.97
CA GLN A 182 40.14 -35.14 -11.84
C GLN A 182 41.23 -36.09 -12.34
N SER A 183 41.86 -35.78 -13.47
CA SER A 183 42.95 -36.59 -14.01
C SER A 183 44.18 -36.58 -13.10
N HIS A 184 44.55 -35.42 -12.55
CA HIS A 184 45.64 -35.29 -11.58
C HIS A 184 45.35 -36.05 -10.28
N ALA A 185 44.12 -35.97 -9.76
CA ALA A 185 43.70 -36.71 -8.58
C ALA A 185 43.76 -38.22 -8.82
N SER A 186 43.27 -38.69 -9.97
CA SER A 186 43.30 -40.11 -10.35
C SER A 186 44.73 -40.64 -10.50
N ALA A 187 45.62 -39.89 -11.18
CA ALA A 187 47.02 -40.25 -11.32
C ALA A 187 47.75 -40.31 -9.97
N THR A 188 47.44 -39.38 -9.06
CA THR A 188 48.00 -39.36 -7.70
C THR A 188 47.53 -40.56 -6.89
N ALA A 189 46.24 -40.89 -6.95
CA ALA A 189 45.66 -42.06 -6.27
C ALA A 189 46.28 -43.38 -6.76
N LEU A 190 46.47 -43.53 -8.08
CA LEU A 190 47.13 -44.70 -8.67
C LEU A 190 48.59 -44.82 -8.21
N ARG A 191 49.31 -43.69 -8.14
CA ARG A 191 50.70 -43.66 -7.64
C ARG A 191 50.77 -44.08 -6.18
N ILE A 192 49.87 -43.60 -5.33
CA ILE A 192 49.77 -44.00 -3.92
C ILE A 192 49.46 -45.50 -3.80
N GLN A 193 48.50 -46.02 -4.58
CA GLN A 193 48.13 -47.43 -4.54
C GLN A 193 49.28 -48.35 -5.00
N GLN A 194 50.08 -47.92 -5.98
CA GLN A 194 51.28 -48.64 -6.40
C GLN A 194 52.35 -48.66 -5.30
N GLN A 195 52.60 -47.52 -4.64
CA GLN A 195 53.52 -47.45 -3.50
C GLN A 195 53.08 -48.35 -2.34
N PHE A 196 51.78 -48.36 -2.01
CA PHE A 196 51.23 -49.27 -1.00
C PHE A 196 51.43 -50.74 -1.37
N ARG A 197 51.09 -51.15 -2.60
CA ARG A 197 51.31 -52.53 -3.06
C ARG A 197 52.79 -52.94 -3.05
N GLN A 198 53.69 -52.04 -3.43
CA GLN A 198 55.13 -52.32 -3.37
C GLN A 198 55.63 -52.45 -1.92
N ALA A 199 55.12 -51.61 -1.00
CA ALA A 199 55.42 -51.74 0.43
C ALA A 199 54.88 -53.06 1.01
N GLU A 200 53.66 -53.47 0.67
CA GLU A 200 53.09 -54.77 1.09
C GLU A 200 53.92 -55.97 0.59
N GLN A 201 54.49 -55.89 -0.62
CA GLN A 201 55.39 -56.92 -1.16
C GLN A 201 56.76 -56.94 -0.47
N MET A 202 57.27 -55.77 -0.06
CA MET A 202 58.57 -55.65 0.63
C MET A 202 58.50 -56.07 2.11
N PHE A 203 57.33 -55.96 2.76
CA PHE A 203 57.13 -56.25 4.18
C PHE A 203 56.22 -57.47 4.44
N GLY A 204 56.24 -58.47 3.54
CA GLY A 204 55.30 -59.59 3.51
C GLY A 204 54.92 -60.21 4.88
N TYR A 205 53.61 -60.23 5.13
CA TYR A 205 52.84 -61.02 6.11
C TYR A 205 53.21 -60.91 7.60
N ALA A 206 52.46 -60.07 8.31
CA ALA A 206 52.00 -60.39 9.66
C ALA A 206 50.48 -60.24 9.70
N ARG A 207 49.76 -61.31 9.30
CA ARG A 207 48.39 -61.53 9.78
C ARG A 207 48.49 -62.46 10.98
N GLU A 208 48.35 -61.90 12.17
CA GLU A 208 47.64 -62.52 13.29
C GLU A 208 46.51 -61.57 13.71
#